data_AF-A0A519HFQ4-F1
#
_entry.id   AF-A0A519HFQ4-F1
#
_cell.length_a   1.000
_cell.length_b   1.000
_cell.length_c   1.000
_cell.angle_alpha   90.00
_cell.angle_beta   90.00
_cell.angle_gamma   90.00
#
_symmetry.space_group_name_H-M   'P 1'
#
loop_
_entity.id
_entity.type
_entity.pdbx_description
1 polymer ?
#
loop_
_entity_poly.entity_id
_entity_poly.type
_entity_poly.pdbx_seq_one_letter_code
_entity_poly.pdbx_strand_id
1 'polypeptide(L)'
;METGLDAVTAEAPAPQVPQAPAQPGQPAAANAPKDITKLKVEKGCSRGLAGWLGQHRLSLAITSYQTGRIYLVGSDQKGRVSFFERIFERAMGVVGNAQRIYLGGLYQLWRFENVLRPNEVIHGQFDKCYVPRNAQTIGDLDIHELGIRKNGKVVFVNTKYSCLAELSQTHSFKAIWKPKFISKLAPEDRCHLNGLAMVDGEPKYVTAVCKSDSVDGWRDRRQDGGVVIDVQTDEIVCEGLSMPHSPRWHNGRLWVLNAG
;
A
#
# COMPACT_ATOMS: atom_id res chain seq x y z
N MET A 1 -28.83 2.04 10.29
CA MET A 1 -27.48 2.01 9.67
C MET A 1 -27.62 2.44 8.21
N GLU A 2 -27.87 3.73 7.98
CA GLU A 2 -28.28 4.32 6.69
C GLU A 2 -27.25 5.30 6.11
N THR A 3 -26.01 5.30 6.58
CA THR A 3 -24.99 6.33 6.24
C THR A 3 -24.11 5.91 5.06
N GLY A 4 -24.71 5.53 3.93
CA GLY A 4 -23.98 5.01 2.75
C GLY A 4 -24.04 5.89 1.50
N LEU A 5 -24.81 6.98 1.51
CA LEU A 5 -25.12 7.79 0.33
C LEU A 5 -25.15 9.28 0.68
N ASP A 6 -24.06 9.82 1.22
CA ASP A 6 -23.97 11.26 1.41
C ASP A 6 -23.53 11.97 0.12
N ALA A 7 -24.20 13.07 -0.20
CA ALA A 7 -23.86 13.92 -1.34
C ALA A 7 -22.56 14.68 -1.04
N VAL A 8 -21.53 14.45 -1.85
CA VAL A 8 -20.23 15.11 -1.73
C VAL A 8 -20.32 16.49 -2.36
N THR A 9 -20.28 17.55 -1.54
CA THR A 9 -20.15 18.94 -2.00
C THR A 9 -18.68 19.30 -2.23
N ALA A 10 -18.42 20.12 -3.24
CA ALA A 10 -17.10 20.63 -3.58
C ALA A 10 -16.85 21.95 -2.85
N GLU A 11 -16.20 21.92 -1.69
CA GLU A 11 -15.60 23.11 -1.09
C GLU A 11 -14.11 22.85 -0.80
N ALA A 12 -13.29 23.86 -1.10
CA ALA A 12 -11.85 23.81 -0.94
C ALA A 12 -11.47 24.05 0.54
N PRO A 13 -10.52 23.28 1.11
CA PRO A 13 -10.08 23.51 2.48
C PRO A 13 -9.17 24.75 2.58
N ALA A 14 -9.29 25.46 3.71
CA ALA A 14 -8.45 26.59 4.07
C ALA A 14 -6.99 26.15 4.33
N PRO A 15 -5.99 27.02 4.08
CA PRO A 15 -4.58 26.67 4.18
C PRO A 15 -4.14 26.35 5.62
N GLN A 16 -3.41 25.25 5.79
CA GLN A 16 -2.75 24.88 7.05
C GLN A 16 -1.45 25.67 7.24
N VAL A 17 -1.22 26.17 8.44
CA VAL A 17 -0.01 26.89 8.84
C VAL A 17 1.17 25.89 8.95
N PRO A 18 2.34 26.15 8.36
CA PRO A 18 3.49 25.25 8.44
C PRO A 18 4.02 25.14 9.88
N GLN A 19 4.24 23.91 10.37
CA GLN A 19 5.01 23.68 11.59
C GLN A 19 6.51 23.88 11.32
N ALA A 20 7.20 24.54 12.24
CA ALA A 20 8.62 24.86 12.15
C ALA A 20 9.50 23.59 12.15
N PRO A 21 10.69 23.60 11.52
CA PRO A 21 11.58 22.46 11.47
C PRO A 21 12.11 22.09 12.87
N ALA A 22 12.11 20.80 13.18
CA ALA A 22 12.71 20.26 14.41
C ALA A 22 14.24 20.37 14.37
N GLN A 23 14.84 20.74 15.52
CA GLN A 23 16.30 20.81 15.68
C GLN A 23 16.93 19.40 15.74
N PRO A 24 18.14 19.18 15.20
CA PRO A 24 18.79 17.88 15.21
C PRO A 24 19.31 17.52 16.62
N GLY A 25 18.96 16.34 17.14
CA GLY A 25 19.65 15.73 18.29
C GLY A 25 18.79 15.32 19.50
N GLN A 26 17.47 15.52 19.49
CA GLN A 26 16.59 14.94 20.52
C GLN A 26 15.92 13.66 20.00
N PRO A 27 15.86 12.57 20.81
CA PRO A 27 14.97 11.46 20.48
C PRO A 27 13.56 12.04 20.42
N ALA A 28 12.91 11.93 19.26
CA ALA A 28 11.56 12.43 19.07
C ALA A 28 10.70 11.87 20.20
N ALA A 29 10.12 12.75 21.01
CA ALA A 29 9.13 12.35 22.00
C ALA A 29 8.08 11.53 21.24
N ALA A 30 7.92 10.26 21.62
CA ALA A 30 6.94 9.40 20.98
C ALA A 30 5.58 10.07 21.16
N ASN A 31 5.02 10.62 20.08
CA ASN A 31 3.69 11.19 20.10
C ASN A 31 2.75 10.14 20.69
N ALA A 32 1.89 10.55 21.63
CA ALA A 32 0.89 9.66 22.21
C ALA A 32 0.13 8.93 21.08
N PRO A 33 -0.18 7.63 21.23
CA PRO A 33 -0.89 6.87 20.21
C PRO A 33 -2.17 7.61 19.80
N LYS A 34 -2.30 7.93 18.52
CA LYS A 34 -3.50 8.58 17.98
C LYS A 34 -4.62 7.55 17.91
N ASP A 35 -5.78 7.87 18.47
CA ASP A 35 -7.00 7.08 18.26
C ASP A 35 -7.50 7.30 16.83
N ILE A 36 -7.07 6.43 15.91
CA ILE A 36 -7.40 6.50 14.49
C ILE A 36 -8.90 6.39 14.22
N THR A 37 -9.68 5.84 15.17
CA THR A 37 -11.13 5.69 15.03
C THR A 37 -11.87 7.02 15.13
N LYS A 38 -11.25 8.02 15.79
CA LYS A 38 -11.81 9.37 15.98
C LYS A 38 -11.28 10.39 14.97
N LEU A 39 -10.40 9.99 14.06
CA LEU A 39 -9.89 10.91 13.04
C LEU A 39 -11.00 11.29 12.06
N LYS A 40 -11.30 12.59 11.99
CA LYS A 40 -12.17 13.15 10.96
C LYS A 40 -11.46 13.06 9.60
N VAL A 41 -12.14 12.52 8.60
CA VAL A 41 -11.66 12.44 7.22
C VAL A 41 -12.68 13.10 6.30
N GLU A 42 -12.19 13.91 5.38
CA GLU A 42 -13.01 14.55 4.35
C GLU A 42 -12.74 13.85 3.01
N LYS A 43 -13.80 13.59 2.25
CA LYS A 43 -13.75 12.83 1.00
C LYS A 43 -14.33 13.69 -0.11
N GLY A 44 -13.54 13.94 -1.14
CA GLY A 44 -13.94 14.67 -2.33
C GLY A 44 -13.63 13.84 -3.58
N CYS A 45 -14.33 14.11 -4.68
CA CYS A 45 -13.96 13.60 -5.99
C CYS A 45 -14.27 14.60 -7.09
N SER A 46 -13.52 14.55 -8.18
CA SER A 46 -13.77 15.40 -9.35
C SER A 46 -15.13 15.07 -9.98
N ARG A 47 -15.80 16.10 -10.50
CA ARG A 47 -17.00 15.93 -11.33
C ARG A 47 -16.69 14.97 -12.48
N GLY A 48 -17.56 13.97 -12.68
CA GLY A 48 -17.43 12.98 -13.74
C GLY A 48 -16.76 11.66 -13.33
N LEU A 49 -16.17 11.57 -12.12
CA LEU A 49 -15.53 10.32 -11.66
C LEU A 49 -16.50 9.12 -11.71
N ALA A 50 -17.74 9.28 -11.26
CA ALA A 50 -18.73 8.20 -11.30
C ALA A 50 -19.02 7.70 -12.71
N GLY A 51 -19.19 8.63 -13.65
CA GLY A 51 -19.42 8.30 -15.06
C GLY A 51 -18.22 7.56 -15.66
N TRP A 52 -17.00 8.03 -15.36
CA TRP A 52 -15.77 7.39 -15.80
C TRP A 52 -15.60 5.97 -15.23
N LEU A 53 -15.81 5.78 -13.92
CA LEU A 53 -15.77 4.46 -13.28
C LEU A 53 -16.79 3.51 -13.92
N GLY A 54 -18.03 3.96 -14.13
CA GLY A 54 -19.08 3.17 -14.76
C GLY A 54 -18.76 2.79 -16.21
N GLN A 55 -18.32 3.76 -17.02
CA GLN A 55 -17.97 3.55 -18.44
C GLN A 55 -16.83 2.53 -18.61
N HIS A 56 -15.84 2.57 -17.72
CA HIS A 56 -14.70 1.66 -17.76
C HIS A 56 -14.91 0.37 -16.94
N ARG A 57 -16.06 0.23 -16.26
CA ARG A 57 -16.38 -0.91 -15.38
C ARG A 57 -15.32 -1.12 -14.30
N LEU A 58 -14.90 -0.03 -13.66
CA LEU A 58 -13.82 0.00 -12.67
C LEU A 58 -14.33 0.28 -11.26
N SER A 59 -13.55 -0.19 -10.30
CA SER A 59 -13.64 0.19 -8.89
C SER A 59 -12.23 0.29 -8.34
N LEU A 60 -12.03 1.12 -7.32
CA LEU A 60 -10.71 1.40 -6.75
C LEU A 60 -10.66 0.93 -5.31
N ALA A 61 -9.50 0.41 -4.90
CA ALA A 61 -9.15 0.21 -3.51
C ALA A 61 -7.98 1.15 -3.17
N ILE A 62 -8.14 1.99 -2.15
CA ILE A 62 -7.16 3.02 -1.78
C ILE A 62 -6.88 2.88 -0.29
N THR A 63 -5.61 2.85 0.09
CA THR A 63 -5.19 2.83 1.49
C THR A 63 -4.68 4.19 1.92
N SER A 64 -4.82 4.48 3.20
CA SER A 64 -4.24 5.65 3.85
C SER A 64 -3.57 5.21 5.13
N TYR A 65 -2.23 5.25 5.12
CA TYR A 65 -1.40 4.84 6.25
C TYR A 65 -1.67 5.74 7.48
N GLN A 66 -1.76 7.06 7.27
CA GLN A 66 -1.87 8.04 8.35
C GLN A 66 -3.20 7.92 9.12
N THR A 67 -4.27 7.58 8.41
CA THR A 67 -5.61 7.45 9.01
C THR A 67 -5.98 6.00 9.30
N GLY A 68 -5.15 5.04 8.88
CA GLY A 68 -5.40 3.61 9.05
C GLY A 68 -6.66 3.15 8.33
N ARG A 69 -6.86 3.56 7.07
CA ARG A 69 -8.10 3.29 6.34
C ARG A 69 -7.85 2.59 5.02
N ILE A 70 -8.77 1.70 4.66
CA ILE A 70 -8.96 1.24 3.29
C ILE A 70 -10.30 1.76 2.80
N TYR A 71 -10.30 2.38 1.62
CA TYR A 71 -11.46 2.85 0.90
C TYR A 71 -11.72 1.95 -0.30
N LEU A 72 -12.95 1.50 -0.46
CA LEU A 72 -13.44 0.86 -1.68
C LEU A 72 -14.37 1.86 -2.37
N VAL A 73 -13.99 2.26 -3.57
CA VAL A 73 -14.63 3.33 -4.32
C VAL A 73 -15.22 2.76 -5.60
N GLY A 74 -16.51 3.00 -5.81
CA GLY A 74 -17.23 2.59 -7.01
C GLY A 74 -18.26 3.63 -7.42
N SER A 75 -19.06 3.29 -8.42
CA SER A 75 -20.18 4.12 -8.88
C SER A 75 -21.48 3.33 -8.90
N ASP A 76 -22.59 3.97 -8.55
CA ASP A 76 -23.91 3.36 -8.71
C ASP A 76 -24.51 3.61 -10.10
N GLN A 77 -25.65 2.96 -10.38
CA GLN A 77 -26.38 3.12 -11.64
C GLN A 77 -26.95 4.53 -11.86
N LYS A 78 -27.00 5.36 -10.81
CA LYS A 78 -27.48 6.74 -10.87
C LYS A 78 -26.33 7.74 -11.12
N GLY A 79 -25.12 7.25 -11.35
CA GLY A 79 -23.95 8.10 -11.61
C GLY A 79 -23.42 8.80 -10.36
N ARG A 80 -23.63 8.24 -9.16
CA ARG A 80 -23.04 8.73 -7.90
C ARG A 80 -21.81 7.91 -7.53
N VAL A 81 -20.80 8.55 -6.94
CA VAL A 81 -19.65 7.84 -6.37
C VAL A 81 -20.03 7.31 -4.99
N SER A 82 -19.71 6.05 -4.72
CA SER A 82 -19.84 5.44 -3.39
C SER A 82 -18.46 5.24 -2.78
N PHE A 83 -18.34 5.61 -1.50
CA PHE A 83 -17.15 5.37 -0.69
C PHE A 83 -17.52 4.43 0.46
N PHE A 84 -17.02 3.20 0.41
CA PHE A 84 -17.04 2.30 1.55
C PHE A 84 -15.68 2.37 2.26
N GLU A 85 -15.68 2.45 3.59
CA GLU A 85 -14.43 2.49 4.36
C GLU A 85 -14.39 1.44 5.46
N ARG A 86 -13.18 0.99 5.80
CA ARG A 86 -12.88 0.26 7.02
C ARG A 86 -11.56 0.72 7.60
N ILE A 87 -11.41 0.54 8.91
CA ILE A 87 -10.22 0.93 9.66
C ILE A 87 -9.34 -0.29 9.90
N PHE A 88 -8.07 -0.17 9.53
CA PHE A 88 -6.99 -1.11 9.81
C PHE A 88 -5.75 -0.30 10.17
N GLU A 89 -5.19 -0.55 11.35
CA GLU A 89 -4.02 0.19 11.83
C GLU A 89 -2.86 0.05 10.84
N ARG A 90 -2.29 1.19 10.44
CA ARG A 90 -1.25 1.31 9.40
C ARG A 90 -1.62 0.55 8.11
N ALA A 91 -2.82 0.79 7.56
CA ALA A 91 -3.21 0.28 6.24
C ALA A 91 -2.23 0.80 5.15
N MET A 92 -1.39 -0.08 4.61
CA MET A 92 -0.30 0.26 3.68
C MET A 92 -0.53 -0.39 2.32
N GLY A 93 0.27 -1.39 1.96
CA GLY A 93 0.14 -2.04 0.66
C GLY A 93 -1.21 -2.76 0.48
N VAL A 94 -1.80 -2.65 -0.71
CA VAL A 94 -3.03 -3.35 -1.08
C VAL A 94 -2.87 -3.96 -2.46
N VAL A 95 -3.27 -5.22 -2.61
CA VAL A 95 -3.27 -5.92 -3.90
C VAL A 95 -4.49 -6.82 -4.01
N GLY A 96 -5.04 -6.98 -5.20
CA GLY A 96 -6.22 -7.82 -5.36
C GLY A 96 -6.83 -7.79 -6.74
N ASN A 97 -8.02 -8.38 -6.82
CA ASN A 97 -8.89 -8.41 -7.98
C ASN A 97 -10.37 -8.42 -7.52
N ALA A 98 -11.29 -8.61 -8.45
CA ALA A 98 -12.74 -8.61 -8.18
C ALA A 98 -13.23 -9.72 -7.23
N GLN A 99 -12.38 -10.69 -6.87
CA GLN A 99 -12.73 -11.76 -5.93
C GLN A 99 -12.02 -11.61 -4.58
N ARG A 100 -10.78 -11.10 -4.57
CA ARG A 100 -9.95 -11.11 -3.36
C ARG A 100 -9.13 -9.84 -3.23
N ILE A 101 -9.01 -9.36 -2.00
CA ILE A 101 -8.11 -8.26 -1.63
C ILE A 101 -7.19 -8.75 -0.52
N TYR A 102 -5.91 -8.44 -0.63
CA TYR A 102 -4.93 -8.53 0.44
C TYR A 102 -4.51 -7.14 0.88
N LEU A 103 -4.37 -6.96 2.19
CA LEU A 103 -4.01 -5.68 2.79
C LEU A 103 -2.90 -5.92 3.83
N GLY A 104 -1.77 -5.22 3.67
CA GLY A 104 -0.77 -5.08 4.72
C GLY A 104 -1.23 -4.06 5.76
N GLY A 105 -1.23 -4.45 7.02
CA GLY A 105 -1.42 -3.58 8.18
C GLY A 105 -0.19 -3.58 9.08
N LEU A 106 -0.30 -2.94 10.25
CA LEU A 106 0.78 -2.83 11.22
C LEU A 106 1.32 -4.21 11.68
N TYR A 107 0.43 -5.08 12.13
CA TYR A 107 0.80 -6.38 12.72
C TYR A 107 0.17 -7.57 12.02
N GLN A 108 -0.67 -7.34 11.00
CA GLN A 108 -1.36 -8.39 10.27
C GLN A 108 -1.31 -8.16 8.76
N LEU A 109 -1.28 -9.27 8.03
CA LEU A 109 -1.66 -9.30 6.63
C LEU A 109 -3.09 -9.86 6.54
N TRP A 110 -4.01 -9.04 6.06
CA TRP A 110 -5.43 -9.37 5.93
C TRP A 110 -5.78 -9.92 4.56
N ARG A 111 -6.72 -10.87 4.53
CA ARG A 111 -7.33 -11.40 3.32
C ARG A 111 -8.84 -11.21 3.38
N PHE A 112 -9.35 -10.53 2.36
CA PHE A 112 -10.78 -10.31 2.14
C PHE A 112 -11.25 -11.18 0.99
N GLU A 113 -12.45 -11.73 1.11
CA GLU A 113 -13.13 -12.43 0.01
C GLU A 113 -14.40 -11.70 -0.37
N ASN A 114 -14.66 -11.57 -1.66
CA ASN A 114 -16.00 -11.29 -2.15
C ASN A 114 -16.90 -12.50 -1.82
N VAL A 115 -17.89 -12.30 -0.95
CA VAL A 115 -18.79 -13.37 -0.49
C VAL A 115 -20.04 -13.52 -1.35
N LEU A 116 -20.27 -12.58 -2.28
CA LEU A 116 -21.41 -12.64 -3.20
C LEU A 116 -21.15 -13.65 -4.31
N ARG A 117 -22.15 -14.48 -4.58
CA ARG A 117 -22.20 -15.34 -5.77
C ARG A 117 -22.40 -14.49 -7.04
N PRO A 118 -22.14 -15.06 -8.23
CA PRO A 118 -22.52 -14.40 -9.47
C PRO A 118 -23.99 -13.98 -9.45
N ASN A 119 -24.28 -12.73 -9.84
CA ASN A 119 -25.61 -12.10 -9.86
C ASN A 119 -26.25 -11.75 -8.51
N GLU A 120 -25.57 -12.00 -7.38
CA GLU A 120 -26.04 -11.48 -6.08
C GLU A 120 -25.69 -10.00 -5.95
N VAL A 121 -26.62 -9.25 -5.37
CA VAL A 121 -26.47 -7.82 -5.06
C VAL A 121 -26.83 -7.63 -3.59
N ILE A 122 -25.98 -6.93 -2.84
CA ILE A 122 -26.26 -6.59 -1.44
C ILE A 122 -26.86 -5.18 -1.34
N HIS A 123 -27.87 -5.05 -0.46
CA HIS A 123 -28.65 -3.81 -0.25
C HIS A 123 -29.26 -3.23 -1.54
N GLY A 124 -29.48 -4.08 -2.55
CA GLY A 124 -30.00 -3.67 -3.86
C GLY A 124 -29.08 -2.72 -4.65
N GLN A 125 -27.82 -2.54 -4.23
CA GLN A 125 -26.93 -1.50 -4.76
C GLN A 125 -25.52 -1.99 -5.10
N PHE A 126 -24.95 -2.92 -4.33
CA PHE A 126 -23.55 -3.30 -4.47
C PHE A 126 -23.39 -4.71 -5.03
N ASP A 127 -22.59 -4.85 -6.07
CA ASP A 127 -22.30 -6.11 -6.77
C ASP A 127 -21.09 -6.87 -6.18
N LYS A 128 -20.43 -6.30 -5.16
CA LYS A 128 -19.34 -6.91 -4.40
C LYS A 128 -19.50 -6.67 -2.91
N CYS A 129 -19.20 -7.71 -2.12
CA CYS A 129 -19.16 -7.63 -0.66
C CYS A 129 -17.87 -8.28 -0.15
N TYR A 130 -16.84 -7.46 0.09
CA TYR A 130 -15.55 -7.94 0.60
C TYR A 130 -15.58 -8.07 2.12
N VAL A 131 -15.43 -9.30 2.61
CA VAL A 131 -15.43 -9.63 4.03
C VAL A 131 -14.04 -10.13 4.43
N PRO A 132 -13.42 -9.62 5.51
CA PRO A 132 -12.22 -10.21 6.07
C PRO A 132 -12.48 -11.68 6.46
N ARG A 133 -11.73 -12.61 5.87
CA ARG A 133 -11.86 -14.06 6.14
C ARG A 133 -10.65 -14.65 6.82
N ASN A 134 -9.49 -14.02 6.68
CA ASN A 134 -8.26 -14.47 7.32
C ASN A 134 -7.37 -13.26 7.62
N ALA A 135 -6.61 -13.37 8.70
CA ALA A 135 -5.50 -12.49 9.03
C ALA A 135 -4.38 -13.34 9.57
N GLN A 136 -3.15 -13.10 9.12
CA GLN A 136 -1.96 -13.69 9.71
C GLN A 136 -1.21 -12.62 10.49
N THR A 137 -0.96 -12.89 11.77
CA THR A 137 -0.11 -12.04 12.61
C THR A 137 1.35 -12.18 12.16
N ILE A 138 1.98 -11.04 11.91
CA ILE A 138 3.34 -10.95 11.34
C ILE A 138 4.30 -10.10 12.18
N GLY A 139 3.80 -9.37 13.18
CA GLY A 139 4.60 -8.36 13.88
C GLY A 139 4.88 -7.12 12.99
N ASP A 140 5.73 -6.21 13.44
CA ASP A 140 6.05 -4.98 12.71
C ASP A 140 7.07 -5.28 11.59
N LEU A 141 6.55 -5.59 10.39
CA LEU A 141 7.36 -5.82 9.18
C LEU A 141 7.36 -4.62 8.23
N ASP A 142 6.51 -3.63 8.52
CA ASP A 142 6.38 -2.41 7.73
C ASP A 142 6.13 -2.68 6.23
N ILE A 143 5.07 -3.44 5.94
CA ILE A 143 4.75 -3.90 4.57
C ILE A 143 4.28 -2.72 3.71
N HIS A 144 5.10 -2.31 2.75
CA HIS A 144 4.75 -1.23 1.83
C HIS A 144 4.02 -1.71 0.57
N GLU A 145 4.37 -2.87 0.03
CA GLU A 145 3.84 -3.36 -1.25
C GLU A 145 3.67 -4.88 -1.24
N LEU A 146 2.67 -5.38 -1.98
CA LEU A 146 2.36 -6.80 -2.09
C LEU A 146 2.16 -7.23 -3.54
N GLY A 147 2.43 -8.50 -3.81
CA GLY A 147 2.14 -9.16 -5.06
C GLY A 147 1.47 -10.51 -4.83
N ILE A 148 0.66 -10.94 -5.80
CA ILE A 148 0.11 -12.30 -5.83
C ILE A 148 0.91 -13.10 -6.84
N ARG A 149 1.58 -14.15 -6.39
CA ARG A 149 2.35 -15.04 -7.25
C ARG A 149 1.40 -15.91 -8.08
N LYS A 150 1.87 -16.45 -9.21
CA LYS A 150 1.09 -17.37 -10.06
C LYS A 150 0.58 -18.61 -9.33
N ASN A 151 1.27 -19.03 -8.26
CA ASN A 151 0.84 -20.14 -7.39
C ASN A 151 -0.20 -19.72 -6.32
N GLY A 152 -0.68 -18.48 -6.35
CA GLY A 152 -1.66 -17.92 -5.43
C GLY A 152 -1.11 -17.47 -4.07
N LYS A 153 0.19 -17.65 -3.80
CA LYS A 153 0.82 -17.14 -2.58
C LYS A 153 1.01 -15.63 -2.66
N VAL A 154 0.93 -14.98 -1.50
CA VAL A 154 1.27 -13.58 -1.36
C VAL A 154 2.77 -13.44 -1.11
N VAL A 155 3.40 -12.57 -1.89
CA VAL A 155 4.74 -12.05 -1.66
C VAL A 155 4.60 -10.59 -1.26
N PHE A 156 5.47 -10.11 -0.39
CA PHE A 156 5.44 -8.73 0.07
C PHE A 156 6.83 -8.18 0.30
N VAL A 157 6.92 -6.85 0.23
CA VAL A 157 8.10 -6.11 0.66
C VAL A 157 8.09 -6.04 2.18
N ASN A 158 9.14 -6.57 2.81
CA ASN A 158 9.42 -6.40 4.23
C ASN A 158 10.49 -5.32 4.37
N THR A 159 10.03 -4.09 4.49
CA THR A 159 10.86 -2.87 4.53
C THR A 159 11.79 -2.91 5.73
N LYS A 160 11.24 -3.29 6.90
CA LYS A 160 11.96 -3.36 8.16
C LYS A 160 13.20 -4.27 8.08
N TYR A 161 13.11 -5.36 7.32
CA TYR A 161 14.20 -6.32 7.10
C TYR A 161 14.86 -6.24 5.71
N SER A 162 14.53 -5.21 4.91
CA SER A 162 15.12 -4.96 3.59
C SER A 162 15.08 -6.18 2.65
N CYS A 163 13.95 -6.88 2.59
CA CYS A 163 13.80 -8.11 1.80
C CYS A 163 12.41 -8.27 1.18
N LEU A 164 12.31 -9.15 0.18
CA LEU A 164 11.05 -9.74 -0.25
C LEU A 164 10.78 -10.99 0.58
N ALA A 165 9.53 -11.17 0.99
CA ALA A 165 9.14 -12.25 1.89
C ALA A 165 7.81 -12.90 1.51
N GLU A 166 7.64 -14.15 1.96
CA GLU A 166 6.36 -14.84 2.04
C GLU A 166 5.92 -14.95 3.51
N LEU A 167 4.63 -15.20 3.74
CA LEU A 167 4.09 -15.49 5.07
C LEU A 167 4.68 -16.79 5.64
N SER A 168 4.98 -16.79 6.94
CA SER A 168 5.41 -17.99 7.69
C SER A 168 4.52 -18.19 8.90
N GLN A 169 3.90 -19.37 9.01
CA GLN A 169 2.98 -19.69 10.10
C GLN A 169 3.67 -19.76 11.47
N THR A 170 5.00 -19.93 11.50
CA THR A 170 5.78 -20.10 12.74
C THR A 170 6.74 -18.95 13.03
N HIS A 171 7.20 -18.22 12.01
CA HIS A 171 8.26 -17.21 12.13
C HIS A 171 7.84 -15.82 11.65
N SER A 172 6.53 -15.55 11.55
CA SER A 172 5.93 -14.37 10.90
C SER A 172 6.13 -14.32 9.39
N PHE A 173 7.38 -14.35 8.92
CA PHE A 173 7.74 -14.31 7.51
C PHE A 173 8.87 -15.27 7.17
N LYS A 174 9.04 -15.53 5.88
CA LYS A 174 10.19 -16.22 5.29
C LYS A 174 10.75 -15.30 4.20
N ALA A 175 11.98 -14.82 4.38
CA ALA A 175 12.67 -14.08 3.33
C ALA A 175 12.89 -15.01 2.12
N ILE A 176 12.57 -14.51 0.92
CA ILE A 176 12.78 -15.22 -0.34
C ILE A 176 13.83 -14.55 -1.22
N TRP A 177 14.11 -13.26 -0.98
CA TRP A 177 15.14 -12.50 -1.67
C TRP A 177 15.52 -11.26 -0.85
N LYS A 178 16.78 -10.84 -0.91
CA LYS A 178 17.27 -9.54 -0.42
C LYS A 178 18.34 -9.01 -1.40
N PRO A 179 18.52 -7.69 -1.52
CA PRO A 179 19.61 -7.14 -2.34
C PRO A 179 20.98 -7.66 -1.88
N LYS A 180 21.93 -7.91 -2.80
CA LYS A 180 23.28 -8.40 -2.43
C LYS A 180 24.03 -7.45 -1.50
N PHE A 181 23.78 -6.15 -1.60
CA PHE A 181 24.42 -5.15 -0.74
C PHE A 181 23.90 -5.17 0.71
N ILE A 182 22.79 -5.87 1.02
CA ILE A 182 22.30 -6.03 2.39
C ILE A 182 23.04 -7.19 3.06
N SER A 183 23.89 -6.94 4.07
CA SER A 183 24.74 -7.98 4.66
C SER A 183 23.98 -8.99 5.52
N LYS A 184 22.93 -8.57 6.24
CA LYS A 184 22.11 -9.45 7.09
C LYS A 184 20.64 -9.03 7.12
N LEU A 185 19.76 -9.98 7.42
CA LEU A 185 18.36 -9.70 7.71
C LEU A 185 18.25 -9.23 9.16
N ALA A 186 18.06 -7.93 9.34
CA ALA A 186 17.88 -7.30 10.65
C ALA A 186 16.78 -6.23 10.57
N PRO A 187 16.02 -5.99 11.66
CA PRO A 187 14.92 -5.02 11.68
C PRO A 187 15.42 -3.57 11.73
N GLU A 188 16.24 -3.19 10.77
CA GLU A 188 17.07 -1.98 10.76
C GLU A 188 16.73 -1.03 9.61
N ASP A 189 15.77 -1.39 8.74
CA ASP A 189 15.32 -0.59 7.58
C ASP A 189 16.49 0.08 6.83
N ARG A 190 17.40 -0.74 6.31
CA ARG A 190 18.72 -0.27 5.89
C ARG A 190 18.71 0.55 4.60
N CYS A 191 17.83 0.17 3.68
CA CYS A 191 17.70 0.78 2.36
C CYS A 191 16.32 1.33 2.05
N HIS A 192 15.33 1.10 2.91
CA HIS A 192 13.92 1.38 2.67
C HIS A 192 13.44 0.77 1.35
N LEU A 193 13.59 -0.54 1.25
CA LEU A 193 12.96 -1.33 0.19
C LEU A 193 11.44 -1.18 0.34
N ASN A 194 10.76 -0.59 -0.64
CA ASN A 194 9.39 -0.09 -0.45
C ASN A 194 8.40 -0.48 -1.56
N GLY A 195 8.88 -0.97 -2.70
CA GLY A 195 8.04 -1.23 -3.86
C GLY A 195 8.37 -2.54 -4.54
N LEU A 196 7.39 -3.08 -5.23
CA LEU A 196 7.43 -4.37 -5.91
C LEU A 196 6.56 -4.31 -7.17
N ALA A 197 7.16 -4.61 -8.31
CA ALA A 197 6.49 -4.87 -9.57
C ALA A 197 6.51 -6.37 -9.87
N MET A 198 5.33 -6.89 -10.18
CA MET A 198 5.16 -8.27 -10.62
C MET A 198 5.15 -8.33 -12.15
N VAL A 199 5.84 -9.32 -12.72
CA VAL A 199 5.79 -9.65 -14.15
C VAL A 199 5.44 -11.12 -14.28
N ASP A 200 4.42 -11.44 -15.07
CA ASP A 200 3.93 -12.81 -15.29
C ASP A 200 3.66 -13.59 -13.98
N GLY A 201 3.18 -12.87 -12.97
CA GLY A 201 2.87 -13.44 -11.66
C GLY A 201 4.09 -13.78 -10.80
N GLU A 202 5.25 -13.16 -11.04
CA GLU A 202 6.45 -13.30 -10.20
C GLU A 202 7.08 -11.94 -9.87
N PRO A 203 7.78 -11.80 -8.72
CA PRO A 203 8.57 -10.61 -8.42
C PRO A 203 9.62 -10.36 -9.50
N LYS A 204 9.66 -9.13 -10.03
CA LYS A 204 10.63 -8.79 -11.08
C LYS A 204 11.43 -7.53 -10.78
N TYR A 205 10.78 -6.46 -10.36
CA TYR A 205 11.47 -5.22 -9.98
C TYR A 205 11.08 -4.78 -8.60
N VAL A 206 12.02 -4.19 -7.87
CA VAL A 206 11.77 -3.55 -6.58
C VAL A 206 12.37 -2.16 -6.57
N THR A 207 11.84 -1.30 -5.70
CA THR A 207 12.40 0.03 -5.44
C THR A 207 12.95 0.11 -4.03
N ALA A 208 14.07 0.82 -3.88
CA ALA A 208 14.63 1.20 -2.59
C ALA A 208 15.00 2.68 -2.60
N VAL A 209 14.88 3.36 -1.46
CA VAL A 209 15.21 4.79 -1.34
C VAL A 209 16.71 5.03 -1.42
N CYS A 210 17.55 4.06 -1.04
CA CYS A 210 18.97 4.14 -1.32
C CYS A 210 19.69 2.78 -1.35
N LYS A 211 20.90 2.74 -1.93
CA LYS A 211 21.82 1.61 -1.81
C LYS A 211 22.61 1.67 -0.51
N SER A 212 22.01 1.21 0.58
CA SER A 212 22.56 1.31 1.93
C SER A 212 22.45 0.00 2.70
N ASP A 213 23.46 -0.27 3.54
CA ASP A 213 23.50 -1.40 4.47
C ASP A 213 23.63 -0.97 5.95
N SER A 214 23.37 0.31 6.23
CA SER A 214 23.39 0.88 7.58
C SER A 214 21.98 1.09 8.11
N VAL A 215 21.79 0.99 9.43
CA VAL A 215 20.52 1.26 10.12
C VAL A 215 19.94 2.60 9.66
N ASP A 216 18.67 2.58 9.22
CA ASP A 216 17.93 3.77 8.76
C ASP A 216 18.68 4.62 7.71
N GLY A 217 19.63 4.04 6.97
CA GLY A 217 20.56 4.81 6.14
C GLY A 217 19.91 5.60 5.00
N TRP A 218 18.66 5.31 4.68
CA TRP A 218 17.87 6.04 3.70
C TRP A 218 17.44 7.44 4.13
N ARG A 219 17.43 7.75 5.43
CA ARG A 219 16.89 9.03 5.94
C ARG A 219 17.60 10.25 5.35
N ASP A 220 18.92 10.17 5.18
CA ASP A 220 19.75 11.26 4.66
C ASP A 220 19.99 11.15 3.14
N ARG A 221 19.44 10.12 2.48
CA ARG A 221 19.66 9.80 1.06
C ARG A 221 18.37 9.75 0.25
N ARG A 222 17.38 10.53 0.67
CA ARG A 222 16.06 10.59 0.01
C ARG A 222 16.10 11.23 -1.37
N GLN A 223 17.02 12.17 -1.57
CA GLN A 223 17.25 12.86 -2.84
C GLN A 223 18.29 12.08 -3.64
N ASP A 224 17.95 11.72 -4.89
CA ASP A 224 18.80 11.04 -5.88
C ASP A 224 19.44 9.70 -5.46
N GLY A 225 19.23 9.22 -4.23
CA GLY A 225 19.77 7.95 -3.76
C GLY A 225 19.02 6.73 -4.27
N GLY A 226 17.79 6.93 -4.75
CA GLY A 226 16.83 5.89 -5.05
C GLY A 226 17.20 5.04 -6.25
N VAL A 227 16.85 3.75 -6.15
CA VAL A 227 17.18 2.74 -7.15
C VAL A 227 15.99 1.83 -7.48
N VAL A 228 16.01 1.29 -8.70
CA VAL A 228 15.21 0.14 -9.11
C VAL A 228 16.16 -1.05 -9.28
N ILE A 229 15.81 -2.19 -8.70
CA ILE A 229 16.61 -3.41 -8.73
C ILE A 229 15.82 -4.50 -9.45
N ASP A 230 16.44 -5.17 -10.43
CA ASP A 230 15.93 -6.41 -11.00
C ASP A 230 16.15 -7.56 -10.01
N VAL A 231 15.06 -8.18 -9.55
CA VAL A 231 15.10 -9.24 -8.53
C VAL A 231 15.83 -10.49 -9.02
N GLN A 232 15.80 -10.76 -10.32
CA GLN A 232 16.37 -12.00 -10.88
C GLN A 232 17.90 -11.90 -11.03
N THR A 233 18.41 -10.76 -11.47
CA THR A 233 19.86 -10.54 -11.68
C THR A 233 20.54 -9.84 -10.50
N ASP A 234 19.76 -9.22 -9.62
CA ASP A 234 20.19 -8.29 -8.57
C ASP A 234 20.88 -7.02 -9.12
N GLU A 235 20.64 -6.70 -10.39
CA GLU A 235 21.21 -5.52 -11.04
C GLU A 235 20.38 -4.27 -10.73
N ILE A 236 21.07 -3.15 -10.49
CA ILE A 236 20.43 -1.84 -10.43
C ILE A 236 20.17 -1.40 -11.88
N VAL A 237 18.90 -1.33 -12.26
CA VAL A 237 18.47 -1.01 -13.64
C VAL A 237 18.09 0.46 -13.82
N CYS A 238 17.93 1.20 -12.72
CA CYS A 238 17.71 2.63 -12.69
C CYS A 238 18.19 3.19 -11.34
N GLU A 239 18.81 4.36 -11.36
CA GLU A 239 19.35 5.05 -10.18
C GLU A 239 19.15 6.57 -10.33
N GLY A 240 19.50 7.34 -9.30
CA GLY A 240 19.29 8.79 -9.32
C GLY A 240 17.84 9.21 -9.05
N LEU A 241 17.04 8.34 -8.42
CA LEU A 241 15.64 8.61 -8.13
C LEU A 241 15.46 9.26 -6.75
N SER A 242 14.48 10.13 -6.59
CA SER A 242 14.08 10.71 -5.31
C SER A 242 12.87 9.99 -4.77
N MET A 243 13.10 9.20 -3.71
CA MET A 243 12.06 8.37 -3.08
C MET A 243 11.21 7.57 -4.09
N PRO A 244 11.80 6.64 -4.86
CA PRO A 244 11.05 5.82 -5.79
C PRO A 244 10.09 4.88 -5.06
N HIS A 245 8.87 4.73 -5.56
CA HIS A 245 7.82 3.89 -4.96
C HIS A 245 6.96 3.18 -6.01
N SER A 246 6.22 2.16 -5.54
CA SER A 246 5.11 1.51 -6.23
C SER A 246 5.37 1.22 -7.73
N PRO A 247 6.48 0.55 -8.09
CA PRO A 247 6.76 0.25 -9.49
C PRO A 247 5.66 -0.68 -10.06
N ARG A 248 5.28 -0.46 -11.32
CA ARG A 248 4.24 -1.22 -12.02
C ARG A 248 4.70 -1.61 -13.41
N TRP A 249 4.55 -2.87 -13.75
CA TRP A 249 4.76 -3.35 -15.11
C TRP A 249 3.47 -3.23 -15.92
N HIS A 250 3.51 -2.53 -17.04
CA HIS A 250 2.36 -2.37 -17.92
C HIS A 250 2.80 -2.11 -19.37
N ASN A 251 2.21 -2.82 -20.33
CA ASN A 251 2.48 -2.71 -21.77
C ASN A 251 3.98 -2.78 -22.11
N GLY A 252 4.68 -3.77 -21.56
CA GLY A 252 6.10 -4.00 -21.82
C GLY A 252 7.03 -2.94 -21.24
N ARG A 253 6.54 -2.08 -20.33
CA ARG A 253 7.30 -1.01 -19.70
C ARG A 253 7.17 -1.04 -18.19
N LEU A 254 8.24 -0.65 -17.52
CA LEU A 254 8.23 -0.39 -16.09
C LEU A 254 7.88 1.09 -15.85
N TRP A 255 6.86 1.30 -15.03
CA TRP A 255 6.44 2.62 -14.55
C TRP A 255 6.83 2.72 -13.08
N VAL A 256 7.42 3.84 -12.67
CA VAL A 256 7.89 4.04 -11.29
C VAL A 256 7.41 5.41 -10.83
N LEU A 257 6.88 5.49 -9.61
CA LEU A 257 6.60 6.77 -9.00
C LEU A 257 7.90 7.34 -8.44
N ASN A 258 8.40 8.43 -9.02
CA ASN A 258 9.48 9.23 -8.45
C ASN A 258 8.84 10.33 -7.58
N ALA A 259 8.80 10.14 -6.26
CA ALA A 259 7.94 10.91 -5.37
C ALA A 259 8.56 12.21 -4.82
N GLY A 260 9.77 12.56 -5.28
CA GLY A 260 10.51 13.77 -4.90
C GLY A 260 9.73 15.05 -5.13
#